data_AF-A0A9E2AYX1-F1
#
_entry.id   AF-A0A9E2AYX1-F1
#
_cell.length_a   1.000
_cell.length_b   1.000
_cell.length_c   1.000
_cell.angle_alpha   90.00
_cell.angle_beta   90.00
_cell.angle_gamma   90.00
#
_symmetry.space_group_name_H-M   'P 1'
#
loop_
_entity.id
_entity.type
_entity.pdbx_description
1 polymer ?
#
loop_
_entity_poly.entity_id
_entity_poly.type
_entity_poly.pdbx_seq_one_letter_code
_entity_poly.pdbx_strand_id
1 'polypeptide(L)' 'YSIPPNYDSMIAKLITTAQTREEAINKMKRALDEFVIEGIKTTIPFHRQLMEHPDYLAGNYTTKFMEDFKLKPQSED' A
#
# COMPACT_ATOMS: atom_id res chain seq x y z
N TYR A 1 6.82 5.77 -21.39
CA TYR A 1 6.73 7.08 -20.73
C TYR A 1 7.80 7.10 -19.65
N SER A 2 8.60 8.17 -19.55
CA SER A 2 9.66 8.28 -18.53
C SER A 2 9.18 9.22 -17.43
N ILE A 3 9.39 8.84 -16.16
CA ILE A 3 9.00 9.66 -15.02
C ILE A 3 10.05 10.77 -14.83
N PRO A 4 9.66 12.05 -14.96
CA PRO A 4 10.58 13.17 -14.79
C PRO A 4 11.04 13.29 -13.33
N PRO A 5 12.35 13.49 -13.06
CA PRO A 5 12.89 13.50 -11.70
C PRO A 5 12.60 14.81 -10.93
N ASN A 6 12.09 15.84 -11.61
CA ASN A 6 11.88 17.18 -11.06
C ASN A 6 10.46 17.41 -10.51
N TYR A 7 9.59 16.40 -10.57
CA TYR A 7 8.23 16.46 -10.03
C TYR A 7 7.99 15.34 -9.01
N ASP A 8 6.80 15.35 -8.40
CA ASP A 8 6.39 14.29 -7.50
C ASP A 8 6.37 12.92 -8.18
N SER A 9 6.70 11.88 -7.40
CA SER A 9 6.82 10.48 -7.83
C SER A 9 5.47 9.76 -7.98
N MET A 10 4.35 10.41 -7.65
CA MET A 10 3.02 9.80 -7.74
C MET A 10 2.60 9.57 -9.20
N ILE A 11 2.48 8.30 -9.56
CA ILE A 11 2.06 7.85 -10.90
C ILE A 11 0.59 7.47 -10.99
N ALA A 12 -0.03 7.10 -9.87
CA ALA A 12 -1.41 6.64 -9.81
C ALA A 12 -1.99 6.73 -8.39
N LYS A 13 -3.32 6.71 -8.30
CA LYS A 13 -4.07 6.55 -7.04
C LYS A 13 -4.98 5.33 -7.16
N LEU A 14 -4.78 4.33 -6.29
CA LEU A 14 -5.64 3.16 -6.19
C LEU A 14 -6.71 3.39 -5.14
N ILE A 15 -7.98 3.27 -5.52
CA ILE A 15 -9.14 3.58 -4.66
C ILE A 15 -10.09 2.38 -4.67
N THR A 16 -10.48 1.90 -3.49
CA THR A 16 -11.46 0.82 -3.33
C THR A 16 -12.64 1.26 -2.47
N THR A 17 -13.83 0.79 -2.80
CA THR A 17 -15.07 1.08 -2.06
C THR A 17 -15.80 -0.22 -1.70
N ALA A 18 -16.36 -0.27 -0.50
CA ALA A 18 -17.17 -1.38 0.00
C ALA A 18 -18.10 -0.90 1.13
N GLN A 19 -18.99 -1.77 1.59
CA GLN A 19 -19.97 -1.41 2.63
C GLN A 19 -19.34 -1.40 4.02
N THR A 20 -18.32 -2.24 4.24
CA THR A 20 -17.59 -2.28 5.51
C THR A 20 -16.11 -2.00 5.30
N ARG A 21 -15.45 -1.56 6.37
CA ARG A 21 -14.00 -1.32 6.39
C ARG A 21 -13.22 -2.60 6.06
N GLU A 22 -13.65 -3.73 6.61
CA GLU A 22 -13.04 -5.03 6.35
C GLU A 22 -13.12 -5.41 4.87
N GLU A 23 -14.31 -5.27 4.26
CA GLU A 23 -14.47 -5.52 2.83
C GLU A 23 -13.62 -4.58 1.97
N ALA A 24 -13.52 -3.30 2.35
CA ALA A 24 -12.70 -2.33 1.63
C ALA A 24 -11.21 -2.69 1.70
N ILE A 25 -10.73 -3.11 2.86
CA ILE A 25 -9.35 -3.60 3.04
C ILE A 25 -9.12 -4.88 2.22
N ASN A 26 -10.05 -5.83 2.23
CA ASN A 26 -9.94 -7.06 1.45
C ASN A 26 -9.94 -6.80 -0.06
N LYS A 27 -10.74 -5.83 -0.54
CA LYS A 27 -10.67 -5.37 -1.93
C LYS A 27 -9.34 -4.69 -2.23
N MET A 28 -8.82 -3.86 -1.32
CA MET A 28 -7.53 -3.19 -1.49
C MET A 28 -6.38 -4.20 -1.57
N LYS A 29 -6.39 -5.26 -0.76
CA LYS A 29 -5.41 -6.35 -0.84
C LYS A 29 -5.37 -6.96 -2.25
N ARG A 30 -6.53 -7.42 -2.75
CA ARG A 30 -6.63 -7.99 -4.11
C ARG A 30 -6.21 -6.98 -5.18
N ALA A 31 -6.66 -5.74 -5.05
CA ALA A 31 -6.30 -4.70 -6.01
C ALA A 31 -4.79 -4.42 -6.03
N LEU A 32 -4.11 -4.44 -4.87
CA LEU A 32 -2.65 -4.31 -4.79
C LEU A 32 -1.91 -5.55 -5.31
N ASP A 33 -2.49 -6.74 -5.16
CA ASP A 33 -1.92 -7.99 -5.70
C ASP A 33 -1.95 -8.02 -7.23
N GLU A 34 -3.01 -7.46 -7.82
CA GLU A 34 -3.19 -7.35 -9.27
C GLU A 34 -2.55 -6.08 -9.87
N PHE A 35 -2.04 -5.16 -9.02
CA PHE A 35 -1.48 -3.90 -9.48
C PHE A 35 -0.02 -4.07 -9.94
N VAL A 36 0.14 -4.49 -11.19
CA VAL A 36 1.46 -4.71 -11.80
C VAL A 36 2.02 -3.40 -12.35
N ILE A 37 3.20 -3.01 -11.87
CA ILE A 37 3.98 -1.87 -12.37
C ILE A 37 5.41 -2.35 -12.60
N GLU A 38 5.87 -2.26 -13.84
CA GLU A 38 7.19 -2.71 -14.27
C GLU A 38 8.16 -1.53 -14.47
N GLY A 39 9.47 -1.82 -14.36
CA GLY A 39 10.54 -0.87 -14.70
C GLY A 39 10.92 0.14 -13.61
N ILE A 40 10.19 0.19 -12.50
CA ILE A 40 10.48 1.08 -11.35
C ILE A 40 10.14 0.40 -10.03
N LYS A 41 10.81 0.83 -8.95
CA LYS A 41 10.39 0.49 -7.59
C LYS A 41 9.17 1.33 -7.21
N THR A 42 8.25 0.74 -6.46
CA THR A 42 6.99 1.37 -6.05
C THR A 42 6.75 1.21 -4.55
N THR A 43 5.76 1.93 -4.04
CA THR A 43 5.29 1.81 -2.64
C THR A 43 4.30 0.66 -2.44
N ILE A 44 4.02 -0.16 -3.46
CA ILE A 44 3.07 -1.28 -3.39
C ILE A 44 3.42 -2.28 -2.27
N PRO A 45 4.70 -2.71 -2.10
CA PRO A 45 5.05 -3.65 -1.03
C PRO A 45 4.72 -3.12 0.38
N PHE A 46 4.94 -1.82 0.59
CA PHE A 46 4.56 -1.15 1.83
C PHE A 46 3.04 -1.21 2.06
N HIS A 47 2.25 -0.86 1.04
CA HIS A 47 0.79 -0.87 1.18
C HIS A 47 0.24 -2.28 1.41
N ARG A 48 0.82 -3.32 0.81
CA ARG A 48 0.42 -4.72 1.07
C ARG A 48 0.65 -5.10 2.54
N GLN A 49 1.83 -4.80 3.08
CA GLN A 49 2.12 -5.07 4.49
C GLN A 49 1.25 -4.23 5.44
N LEU A 50 0.94 -2.99 5.08
CA LEU A 50 0.03 -2.15 5.85
C LEU A 50 -1.38 -2.76 5.94
N MET A 51 -1.91 -3.30 4.83
CA MET A 51 -3.22 -3.95 4.81
C MET A 51 -3.29 -5.20 5.69
N GLU A 52 -2.14 -5.77 6.08
CA GLU A 52 -2.04 -6.94 6.96
C GLU A 52 -1.68 -6.59 8.40
N HIS A 53 -1.35 -5.33 8.69
CA HIS A 53 -0.91 -4.93 10.03
C HIS A 53 -2.06 -5.02 11.04
N PRO A 54 -1.90 -5.73 12.18
CA PRO A 54 -2.98 -5.94 13.15
C PRO A 54 -3.61 -4.64 13.66
N ASP A 55 -2.80 -3.64 14.02
CA ASP A 55 -3.31 -2.33 14.46
C ASP A 55 -4.03 -1.56 13.36
N TYR A 56 -3.59 -1.71 12.10
CA TYR A 56 -4.31 -1.15 10.97
C TYR A 56 -5.64 -1.86 10.80
N LEU A 57 -5.69 -3.19 10.84
CA LEU A 57 -6.93 -3.97 10.77
C LEU A 57 -7.90 -3.63 11.91
N ALA A 58 -7.40 -3.45 13.14
CA ALA A 58 -8.18 -3.07 14.31
C ALA A 58 -8.65 -1.60 14.32
N GLY A 59 -8.09 -0.75 13.46
CA GLY A 59 -8.37 0.69 13.49
C GLY A 59 -7.67 1.44 14.64
N ASN A 60 -6.69 0.80 15.29
CA ASN A 60 -5.98 1.32 16.46
C ASN A 60 -4.68 2.02 16.05
N TYR A 61 -4.78 3.20 15.43
CA TYR A 61 -3.61 3.96 14.98
C TYR A 61 -3.81 5.46 15.16
N THR A 62 -2.68 6.16 15.29
CA THR A 62 -2.63 7.62 15.38
C THR A 62 -1.82 8.19 14.22
N THR A 63 -1.66 9.52 14.17
CA THR A 63 -0.76 10.16 13.19
C THR A 63 0.70 9.73 13.34
N LYS A 64 1.10 9.18 14.48
CA LYS A 64 2.47 8.69 14.74
C LYS A 64 2.69 7.23 14.33
N PHE A 65 1.65 6.52 13.90
CA PHE A 65 1.74 5.09 13.58
C PHE A 65 2.85 4.75 12.58
N MET A 66 3.14 5.65 11.65
CA MET A 66 4.20 5.46 10.64
C MET A 66 5.63 5.56 11.20
N GLU A 67 5.82 6.16 12.39
CA GLU A 67 7.15 6.29 13.01
C GLU A 67 7.68 4.92 13.50
N ASP A 68 6.77 4.05 13.95
CA ASP A 68 7.11 2.73 14.49
C ASP A 68 6.97 1.60 13.44
N PHE A 69 6.37 1.89 12.29
CA PHE A 69 6.13 0.89 11.25
C PHE A 69 7.44 0.42 10.62
N LYS A 70 7.72 -0.88 10.75
CA LYS A 70 8.90 -1.51 10.13
C LYS A 70 8.52 -2.29 8.89
N LEU A 71 8.94 -1.79 7.74
CA LEU A 71 8.79 -2.51 6.47
C LEU A 71 9.67 -3.76 6.49
N LYS A 72 9.05 -4.94 6.35
CA LYS A 72 9.78 -6.19 6.19
C LYS A 72 10.39 -6.25 4.80
N PRO A 73 11.62 -6.78 4.66
CA PRO A 73 12.20 -7.02 3.34
C PRO A 73 11.29 -7.96 2.56
N GLN A 74 11.09 -7.65 1.27
CA GLN A 74 10.36 -8.51 0.36
C GLN A 74 11.22 -9.73 0.05
N SER A 75 10.67 -10.94 0.10
CA SER A 75 11.37 -12.12 -0.43
C SER A 75 11.62 -11.89 -1.92
N GLU A 76 12.87 -12.08 -2.36
CA GLU A 76 13.20 -12.18 -3.78
C GLU A 76 12.73 -13.57 -4.22
N ASP A 77 11.50 -13.65 -4.72
CA ASP A 77 11.03 -14.80 -5.52
C ASP A 77 11.22 -14.49 -7.01
#